data_AF-A0A7S1S7V4-F1
#
_entry.id   AF-A0A7S1S7V4-F1
#
_cell.length_a   1.000
_cell.length_b   1.000
_cell.length_c   1.000
_cell.angle_alpha   90.00
_cell.angle_beta   90.00
_cell.angle_gamma   90.00
#
_symmetry.space_group_name_H-M   'P 1'
#
loop_
_entity.id
_entity.type
_entity.pdbx_description
1 polymer ?
#
loop_
_entity_poly.entity_id
_entity_poly.type
_entity_poly.pdbx_seq_one_letter_code
_entity_poly.pdbx_strand_id
1 'polypeptide(L)'
;ALEAGHHRWFGLRSAEAVEAGSCPGSGMMQRWAGSGGGSMAAVLAMSKPLTTPYSYDEAGEWSGIDLRGMFPFLFSFCGFMMFLGPIWLMVHLSHDQNIVYWVGRWCELALLLPVPFFVAFFIQAKLRRPHKATILVCLIVPATVLLVLGDLLINVAADKADQLRSRDCDTFATKRELERSWQAAHRLYMGCLEATVAKHNITMESALTLFRLQDCQEFPMAYERHAKDWDYLWFLEEEHQCAGWCKEMRPVWTLKDVSDSCSIAVSQLFYTKVHRMAKQTTIFSIFVLVGTSLANLGLGPGIRAMGIEW
;
A
#
# COMPACT_ATOMS: atom_id res chain seq x y z
N ALA A 1 -32.08 18.26 23.27
CA ALA A 1 -31.92 19.19 22.14
C ALA A 1 -30.49 19.72 22.17
N LEU A 2 -29.79 19.64 21.02
CA LEU A 2 -28.34 19.84 20.81
C LEU A 2 -27.45 18.61 21.02
N GLU A 3 -27.71 17.55 20.24
CA GLU A 3 -26.63 16.69 19.72
C GLU A 3 -26.35 17.18 18.29
N ALA A 4 -25.35 18.05 18.15
CA ALA A 4 -24.85 18.47 16.84
C ALA A 4 -23.59 17.64 16.53
N GLY A 5 -23.73 16.78 15.51
CA GLY A 5 -22.68 15.88 15.04
C GLY A 5 -21.42 16.63 14.63
N HIS A 6 -20.32 16.28 15.30
CA HIS A 6 -18.98 16.75 14.98
C HIS A 6 -18.31 15.80 13.98
N HIS A 7 -18.82 15.74 12.75
CA HIS A 7 -18.05 15.20 11.62
C HIS A 7 -16.99 16.25 11.22
N ARG A 8 -15.82 16.21 11.86
CA ARG A 8 -14.67 17.01 11.41
C ARG A 8 -14.03 16.32 10.20
N TRP A 9 -14.09 17.08 9.12
CA TRP A 9 -13.25 17.02 7.94
C TRP A 9 -11.80 16.69 8.28
N PHE A 10 -11.30 15.55 7.80
CA PHE A 10 -9.86 15.35 7.61
C PHE A 10 -9.40 16.31 6.52
N GLY A 11 -8.75 17.39 6.95
CA GLY A 11 -8.12 18.35 6.06
C GLY A 11 -7.04 17.67 5.21
N LEU A 12 -7.10 17.90 3.90
CA LEU A 12 -5.97 17.80 3.00
C LEU A 12 -4.83 18.67 3.57
N ARG A 13 -3.88 18.05 4.27
CA ARG A 13 -2.58 18.67 4.53
C ARG A 13 -1.70 18.45 3.31
N SER A 14 -1.22 19.60 2.85
CA SER A 14 -0.12 19.86 1.94
C SER A 14 0.90 18.73 1.85
N ALA A 15 1.23 18.33 0.63
CA ALA A 15 2.35 17.47 0.31
C ALA A 15 3.66 18.15 0.76
N GLU A 16 4.14 17.81 1.96
CA GLU A 16 5.53 18.03 2.34
C GLU A 16 6.40 17.07 1.53
N ALA A 17 7.47 17.63 0.96
CA ALA A 17 8.46 16.92 0.18
C ALA A 17 9.03 15.76 1.01
N VAL A 18 8.68 14.54 0.61
CA VAL A 18 9.31 13.32 1.12
C VAL A 18 10.77 13.37 0.69
N GLU A 19 11.66 13.69 1.63
CA GLU A 19 13.08 13.35 1.50
C GLU A 19 13.15 11.84 1.31
N ALA A 20 13.51 11.43 0.08
CA ALA A 20 13.76 10.06 -0.27
C ALA A 20 14.92 9.54 0.59
N GLY A 21 14.57 8.87 1.70
CA GLY A 21 15.50 8.07 2.49
C GLY A 21 16.22 7.11 1.54
N SER A 22 17.52 7.32 1.43
CA SER A 22 18.39 6.60 0.51
C SER A 22 18.33 5.10 0.81
N CYS A 23 17.80 4.31 -0.12
CA CYS A 23 18.05 2.87 -0.14
C CYS A 23 19.57 2.64 -0.25
N PRO A 24 20.21 1.88 0.66
CA PRO A 24 21.59 1.49 0.46
C PRO A 24 21.67 0.55 -0.75
N GLY A 25 22.25 1.05 -1.84
CA GLY A 25 22.53 0.30 -3.05
C GLY A 25 23.80 -0.54 -2.96
N SER A 26 23.85 -1.61 -3.75
CA SER A 26 25.04 -2.19 -4.40
C SER A 26 24.54 -3.42 -5.16
N GLY A 27 24.83 -3.69 -6.43
CA GLY A 27 25.79 -3.13 -7.36
C GLY A 27 26.09 -4.23 -8.38
N MET A 28 25.46 -4.20 -9.56
CA MET A 28 25.90 -5.02 -10.70
C MET A 28 25.23 -4.54 -11.99
N MET A 29 25.84 -3.56 -12.65
CA MET A 29 25.49 -3.22 -14.03
C MET A 29 26.80 -2.96 -14.78
N GLN A 30 27.42 -4.04 -15.25
CA GLN A 30 28.54 -3.99 -16.18
C GLN A 30 28.06 -4.28 -17.60
N ARG A 31 28.36 -3.30 -18.46
CA ARG A 31 28.80 -3.44 -19.87
C ARG A 31 27.98 -4.34 -20.79
N TRP A 32 27.17 -3.71 -21.64
CA TRP A 32 27.03 -4.13 -23.05
C TRP A 32 27.04 -2.87 -23.93
N ALA A 33 28.25 -2.46 -24.34
CA ALA A 33 28.45 -1.54 -25.45
C ALA A 33 28.71 -2.40 -26.70
N GLY A 34 27.65 -2.69 -27.45
CA GLY A 34 27.69 -3.41 -28.71
C GLY A 34 27.34 -2.48 -29.86
N SER A 35 28.37 -1.98 -30.54
CA SER A 35 28.31 -1.22 -31.78
C SER A 35 27.72 -2.07 -32.91
N GLY A 36 26.69 -1.55 -33.59
CA GLY A 36 26.05 -2.21 -34.71
C GLY A 36 25.39 -1.18 -35.62
N GLY A 37 26.18 -0.57 -36.50
CA GLY A 37 25.70 0.29 -37.58
C GLY A 37 24.97 -0.56 -38.63
N GLY A 38 23.65 -0.44 -38.67
CA GLY A 38 22.77 -1.02 -39.69
C GLY A 38 22.09 0.08 -40.50
N SER A 39 22.40 0.13 -41.79
CA SER A 39 21.88 1.04 -42.81
C SER A 39 20.35 1.10 -42.87
N MET A 40 19.75 2.27 -42.62
CA MET A 40 18.30 2.55 -42.69
C MET A 40 17.81 2.95 -44.11
N ALA A 41 18.44 2.44 -45.18
CA ALA A 41 18.15 2.90 -46.54
C ALA A 41 17.18 2.01 -47.36
N ALA A 42 16.55 0.97 -46.78
CA ALA A 42 15.83 -0.03 -47.59
C ALA A 42 14.46 -0.52 -47.05
N VAL A 43 13.64 0.35 -46.45
CA VAL A 43 12.24 -0.01 -46.07
C VAL A 43 11.19 1.00 -46.61
N LEU A 44 11.53 1.78 -47.64
CA LEU A 44 10.60 2.73 -48.30
C LEU A 44 10.19 2.31 -49.71
N ALA A 45 9.92 1.02 -49.92
CA ALA A 45 9.40 0.55 -51.20
C ALA A 45 8.42 -0.62 -51.02
N MET A 46 7.17 -0.32 -50.65
CA MET A 46 5.94 -0.94 -51.17
C MET A 46 4.74 -0.58 -50.27
N SER A 47 4.20 0.62 -50.44
CA SER A 47 2.80 0.91 -50.10
C SER A 47 2.03 1.08 -51.41
N LYS A 48 1.51 -0.02 -51.95
CA LYS A 48 0.43 0.06 -52.95
C LYS A 48 -0.87 0.34 -52.20
N PRO A 49 -1.64 1.38 -52.54
CA PRO A 49 -2.98 1.57 -52.01
C PRO A 49 -3.89 0.51 -52.64
N LEU A 50 -4.28 -0.50 -51.86
CA LEU A 50 -5.38 -1.40 -52.20
C LEU A 50 -6.69 -0.68 -51.86
N THR A 51 -7.14 0.17 -52.76
CA THR A 51 -8.54 0.60 -52.82
C THR A 51 -9.32 -0.51 -53.52
N THR A 52 -9.77 -1.50 -52.76
CA THR A 52 -10.89 -2.33 -53.19
C THR A 52 -12.19 -1.58 -52.88
N PRO A 53 -13.07 -1.34 -53.86
CA PRO A 53 -14.37 -0.74 -53.61
C PRO A 53 -15.18 -1.67 -52.71
N TYR A 54 -15.57 -1.15 -51.55
CA TYR A 54 -16.41 -1.85 -50.58
C TYR A 54 -17.84 -1.90 -51.15
N SER A 55 -18.17 -3.04 -51.78
CA SER A 55 -19.54 -3.37 -52.19
C SER A 55 -20.39 -3.56 -50.94
N TYR A 56 -21.39 -2.69 -50.74
CA TYR A 56 -22.45 -2.91 -49.76
C TYR A 56 -23.51 -3.80 -50.41
N ASP A 57 -23.33 -5.13 -50.32
CA ASP A 57 -24.43 -6.06 -50.55
C ASP A 57 -25.27 -6.17 -49.28
N GLU A 58 -26.45 -5.56 -49.33
CA GLU A 58 -27.52 -5.65 -48.33
C GLU A 58 -28.13 -7.06 -48.33
N ALA A 59 -27.61 -7.96 -47.51
CA ALA A 59 -28.33 -9.18 -47.12
C ALA A 59 -27.84 -9.72 -45.77
N GLY A 60 -28.02 -8.96 -44.69
CA GLY A 60 -28.24 -9.46 -43.31
C GLY A 60 -27.42 -10.66 -42.83
N GLU A 61 -26.16 -10.77 -43.25
CA GLU A 61 -25.23 -11.79 -42.78
C GLU A 61 -24.72 -11.29 -41.43
N TRP A 62 -24.97 -12.04 -40.36
CA TRP A 62 -24.42 -11.73 -39.05
C TRP A 62 -22.91 -11.70 -39.18
N SER A 63 -22.36 -10.50 -39.38
CA SER A 63 -20.94 -10.22 -39.45
C SER A 63 -20.32 -10.84 -38.22
N GLY A 64 -19.66 -11.98 -38.42
CA GLY A 64 -19.13 -12.80 -37.34
C GLY A 64 -18.31 -11.93 -36.42
N ILE A 65 -18.48 -12.12 -35.11
CA ILE A 65 -17.76 -11.37 -34.08
C ILE A 65 -16.26 -11.47 -34.39
N ASP A 66 -15.63 -10.34 -34.73
CA ASP A 66 -14.19 -10.28 -34.99
C ASP A 66 -13.43 -10.42 -33.66
N LEU A 67 -13.18 -11.68 -33.28
CA LEU A 67 -12.45 -12.05 -32.06
C LEU A 67 -11.06 -11.38 -31.99
N ARG A 68 -10.45 -11.06 -33.14
CA ARG A 68 -9.13 -10.38 -33.17
C ARG A 68 -9.25 -8.94 -32.70
N GLY A 69 -10.34 -8.25 -33.04
CA GLY A 69 -10.62 -6.90 -32.58
C GLY A 69 -10.93 -6.83 -31.07
N MET A 70 -11.48 -7.89 -30.49
CA MET A 70 -11.82 -7.94 -29.05
C MET A 70 -10.65 -8.32 -28.14
N PHE A 71 -9.59 -8.90 -28.69
CA PHE A 71 -8.46 -9.41 -27.92
C PHE A 71 -7.81 -8.37 -26.97
N PRO A 72 -7.47 -7.13 -27.41
CA PRO A 72 -6.84 -6.14 -26.52
C PRO A 72 -7.68 -5.81 -25.29
N PHE A 73 -8.99 -5.74 -25.47
CA PHE A 73 -9.94 -5.45 -24.39
C PHE A 73 -10.01 -6.62 -23.40
N LEU A 74 -10.22 -7.85 -23.90
CA LEU A 74 -10.31 -9.04 -23.06
C LEU A 74 -9.01 -9.27 -22.27
N PHE A 75 -7.85 -9.18 -22.93
CA PHE A 75 -6.56 -9.35 -22.27
C PHE A 75 -6.36 -8.32 -21.15
N SER A 76 -6.57 -7.04 -21.43
CA SER A 76 -6.34 -5.97 -20.48
C SER A 76 -7.33 -6.04 -19.32
N PHE A 77 -8.60 -6.37 -19.59
CA PHE A 77 -9.62 -6.57 -18.57
C PHE A 77 -9.31 -7.75 -17.64
N CYS A 78 -8.97 -8.92 -18.20
CA CYS A 78 -8.59 -10.09 -17.42
C CYS A 78 -7.32 -9.83 -16.60
N GLY A 79 -6.30 -9.20 -17.19
CA GLY A 79 -5.07 -8.82 -16.50
C GLY A 79 -5.35 -7.87 -15.34
N PHE A 80 -6.11 -6.80 -15.58
CA PHE A 80 -6.49 -5.86 -14.53
C PHE A 80 -7.26 -6.54 -13.40
N MET A 81 -8.27 -7.36 -13.71
CA MET A 81 -9.06 -8.06 -12.71
C MET A 81 -8.24 -9.07 -11.90
N MET A 82 -7.27 -9.73 -12.53
CA MET A 82 -6.35 -10.65 -11.86
C MET A 82 -5.51 -9.93 -10.80
N PHE A 83 -4.99 -8.74 -11.11
CA PHE A 83 -4.11 -8.00 -10.19
C PHE A 83 -4.84 -6.99 -9.28
N LEU A 84 -6.13 -6.73 -9.50
CA LEU A 84 -6.90 -5.78 -8.70
C LEU A 84 -6.92 -6.16 -7.21
N GLY A 85 -7.10 -7.45 -6.90
CA GLY A 85 -7.09 -7.97 -5.53
C GLY A 85 -5.80 -7.65 -4.75
N PRO A 86 -4.62 -8.14 -5.18
CA PRO A 86 -3.36 -7.87 -4.48
C PRO A 86 -2.98 -6.38 -4.49
N ILE A 87 -3.27 -5.62 -5.56
CA ILE A 87 -3.05 -4.17 -5.57
C ILE A 87 -3.90 -3.51 -4.47
N TRP A 88 -5.19 -3.85 -4.40
CA TRP A 88 -6.08 -3.32 -3.37
C TRP A 88 -5.62 -3.67 -1.96
N LEU A 89 -5.15 -4.90 -1.71
CA LEU A 89 -4.62 -5.30 -0.41
C LEU A 89 -3.42 -4.44 0.01
N MET A 90 -2.48 -4.17 -0.90
CA MET A 90 -1.30 -3.34 -0.60
C MET A 90 -1.68 -1.88 -0.36
N VAL A 91 -2.63 -1.34 -1.11
CA VAL A 91 -3.12 0.05 -0.94
C VAL A 91 -3.96 0.20 0.32
N HIS A 92 -4.78 -0.78 0.65
CA HIS A 92 -5.54 -0.78 1.90
C HIS A 92 -4.59 -0.79 3.10
N LEU A 93 -3.54 -1.59 3.02
CA LEU A 93 -2.51 -1.66 4.05
C LEU A 93 -1.70 -0.36 4.17
N SER A 94 -1.42 0.34 3.06
CA SER A 94 -0.70 1.61 3.09
C SER A 94 -1.49 2.75 3.73
N HIS A 95 -2.81 2.63 3.86
CA HIS A 95 -3.65 3.60 4.57
C HIS A 95 -3.86 3.27 6.05
N ASP A 96 -3.37 2.14 6.54
CA ASP A 96 -3.40 1.83 7.97
C ASP A 96 -2.43 2.75 8.72
N GLN A 97 -2.93 3.49 9.72
CA GLN A 97 -2.11 4.47 10.45
C GLN A 97 -0.89 3.82 11.13
N ASN A 98 -0.99 2.54 11.55
CA ASN A 98 0.15 1.81 12.09
C ASN A 98 1.25 1.62 11.04
N ILE A 99 0.87 1.31 9.80
CA ILE A 99 1.83 1.15 8.69
C ILE A 99 2.43 2.49 8.31
N VAL A 100 1.61 3.53 8.16
CA VAL A 100 2.09 4.87 7.81
C VAL A 100 3.08 5.40 8.83
N TYR A 101 2.81 5.20 10.13
CA TYR A 101 3.67 5.68 11.20
C TYR A 101 5.02 4.94 11.26
N TRP A 102 5.03 3.61 11.16
CA TRP A 102 6.24 2.78 11.38
C TRP A 102 7.03 2.44 10.11
N VAL A 103 6.34 2.27 8.99
CA VAL A 103 6.88 1.75 7.73
C VAL A 103 6.91 2.83 6.64
N GLY A 104 5.99 3.79 6.70
CA GLY A 104 5.84 4.87 5.71
C GLY A 104 4.88 4.51 4.58
N ARG A 105 4.89 5.32 3.50
CA ARG A 105 3.90 5.29 2.41
C ARG A 105 4.37 4.61 1.12
N TRP A 106 5.49 3.89 1.12
CA TRP A 106 6.04 3.30 -0.10
C TRP A 106 5.17 2.17 -0.69
N CYS A 107 4.29 1.55 0.10
CA CYS A 107 3.30 0.59 -0.41
C CYS A 107 2.30 1.22 -1.39
N GLU A 108 2.12 2.55 -1.38
CA GLU A 108 1.29 3.27 -2.35
C GLU A 108 1.82 3.15 -3.79
N LEU A 109 3.10 2.80 -3.98
CA LEU A 109 3.68 2.53 -5.30
C LEU A 109 2.94 1.40 -6.05
N ALA A 110 2.23 0.52 -5.34
CA ALA A 110 1.38 -0.49 -5.96
C ALA A 110 0.26 0.11 -6.85
N LEU A 111 -0.14 1.37 -6.61
CA LEU A 111 -1.11 2.08 -7.46
C LEU A 111 -0.60 2.36 -8.88
N LEU A 112 0.71 2.25 -9.13
CA LEU A 112 1.29 2.42 -10.46
C LEU A 112 1.21 1.14 -11.32
N LEU A 113 0.86 0.00 -10.73
CA LEU A 113 0.80 -1.30 -11.40
C LEU A 113 -0.29 -1.47 -12.48
N PRO A 114 -1.40 -0.71 -12.48
CA PRO A 114 -2.32 -0.69 -13.61
C PRO A 114 -1.72 -0.08 -14.90
N VAL A 115 -0.68 0.76 -14.79
CA VAL A 115 -0.11 1.51 -15.94
C VAL A 115 0.39 0.60 -17.07
N PRO A 116 1.15 -0.49 -16.81
CA PRO A 116 1.51 -1.47 -17.83
C PRO A 116 0.32 -2.00 -18.64
N PHE A 117 -0.83 -2.26 -18.01
CA PHE A 117 -2.02 -2.77 -18.71
C PHE A 117 -2.62 -1.74 -19.66
N PHE A 118 -2.67 -0.47 -19.25
CA PHE A 118 -3.08 0.62 -20.14
C PHE A 118 -2.14 0.75 -21.35
N VAL A 119 -0.82 0.71 -21.12
CA VAL A 119 0.18 0.77 -22.20
C VAL A 119 0.02 -0.42 -23.16
N ALA A 120 -0.18 -1.63 -22.63
CA ALA A 120 -0.43 -2.81 -23.45
C ALA A 120 -1.71 -2.73 -24.26
N PHE A 121 -2.79 -2.21 -23.67
CA PHE A 121 -4.05 -1.99 -24.39
C PHE A 121 -3.82 -1.14 -25.64
N PHE A 122 -3.14 0.01 -25.51
CA PHE A 122 -2.85 0.88 -26.65
C PHE A 122 -1.93 0.24 -27.69
N ILE A 123 -0.89 -0.49 -27.25
CA ILE A 123 0.02 -1.19 -28.16
C ILE A 123 -0.75 -2.25 -28.95
N GLN A 124 -1.55 -3.08 -28.28
CA GLN A 124 -2.30 -4.15 -28.93
C GLN A 124 -3.43 -3.61 -29.82
N ALA A 125 -4.11 -2.53 -29.40
CA ALA A 125 -5.12 -1.85 -30.21
C ALA A 125 -4.54 -1.27 -31.51
N LYS A 126 -3.32 -0.71 -31.45
CA LYS A 126 -2.62 -0.20 -32.64
C LYS A 126 -2.13 -1.31 -33.56
N LEU A 127 -1.57 -2.38 -32.99
CA LEU A 127 -1.00 -3.49 -33.76
C LEU A 127 -2.09 -4.41 -34.35
N ARG A 128 -3.30 -4.41 -33.80
CA ARG A 128 -4.41 -5.33 -34.16
C ARG A 128 -3.99 -6.82 -34.18
N ARG A 129 -2.94 -7.16 -33.43
CA ARG A 129 -2.41 -8.52 -33.28
C ARG A 129 -1.84 -8.72 -31.87
N PRO A 130 -1.93 -9.95 -31.31
CA PRO A 130 -1.32 -10.25 -30.02
C PRO A 130 0.20 -10.12 -30.12
N HIS A 131 0.80 -9.23 -29.32
CA HIS A 131 2.24 -9.05 -29.26
C HIS A 131 2.80 -9.72 -28.00
N LYS A 132 3.55 -10.82 -28.20
CA LYS A 132 4.04 -11.69 -27.11
C LYS A 132 4.82 -10.92 -26.04
N ALA A 133 5.77 -10.08 -26.44
CA ALA A 133 6.58 -9.35 -25.47
C ALA A 133 5.73 -8.41 -24.61
N THR A 134 4.70 -7.78 -25.20
CA THR A 134 3.78 -6.90 -24.45
C THR A 134 2.95 -7.69 -23.44
N ILE A 135 2.44 -8.86 -23.83
CA ILE A 135 1.68 -9.75 -22.93
C ILE A 135 2.57 -10.22 -21.77
N LEU A 136 3.79 -10.69 -22.09
CA LEU A 136 4.76 -11.15 -21.09
C LEU A 136 5.14 -10.05 -20.10
N VAL A 137 5.48 -8.87 -20.58
CA VAL A 137 5.85 -7.73 -19.73
C VAL A 137 4.69 -7.35 -18.80
N CYS A 138 3.44 -7.36 -19.29
CA CYS A 138 2.29 -6.99 -18.47
C CYS A 138 1.90 -8.01 -17.40
N LEU A 139 2.27 -9.26 -17.56
CA LEU A 139 2.04 -10.29 -16.54
C LEU A 139 3.22 -10.41 -15.58
N ILE A 140 4.45 -10.38 -16.11
CA ILE A 140 5.67 -10.58 -15.31
C ILE A 140 5.96 -9.34 -14.46
N VAL A 141 5.93 -8.13 -15.02
CA VAL A 141 6.34 -6.92 -14.27
C VAL A 141 5.48 -6.68 -13.03
N PRO A 142 4.13 -6.65 -13.11
CA PRO A 142 3.31 -6.44 -11.92
C PRO A 142 3.44 -7.56 -10.90
N ALA A 143 3.54 -8.82 -11.34
CA ALA A 143 3.73 -9.94 -10.43
C ALA A 143 5.08 -9.89 -9.72
N THR A 144 6.17 -9.54 -10.42
CA THR A 144 7.49 -9.39 -9.79
C THR A 144 7.52 -8.22 -8.82
N VAL A 145 6.93 -7.07 -9.16
CA VAL A 145 6.87 -5.92 -8.26
C VAL A 145 6.07 -6.26 -7.00
N LEU A 146 4.88 -6.88 -7.13
CA LEU A 146 4.08 -7.30 -5.97
C LEU A 146 4.79 -8.36 -5.12
N LEU A 147 5.53 -9.27 -5.75
CA LEU A 147 6.35 -10.25 -5.04
C LEU A 147 7.43 -9.58 -4.18
N VAL A 148 8.17 -8.63 -4.77
CA VAL A 148 9.23 -7.90 -4.06
C VAL A 148 8.65 -7.04 -2.94
N LEU A 149 7.57 -6.29 -3.20
CA LEU A 149 6.92 -5.47 -2.17
C LEU A 149 6.36 -6.34 -1.03
N GLY A 150 5.76 -7.49 -1.36
CA GLY A 150 5.25 -8.45 -0.38
C GLY A 150 6.35 -9.03 0.50
N ASP A 151 7.47 -9.45 -0.09
CA ASP A 151 8.62 -10.01 0.65
C ASP A 151 9.27 -8.96 1.57
N LEU A 152 9.53 -7.75 1.05
CA LEU A 152 10.05 -6.63 1.85
C LEU A 152 9.14 -6.33 3.04
N LEU A 153 7.82 -6.30 2.81
CA LEU A 153 6.84 -6.02 3.85
C LEU A 153 6.77 -7.14 4.89
N ILE A 154 6.89 -8.41 4.50
CA ILE A 154 6.97 -9.54 5.43
C ILE A 154 8.14 -9.37 6.40
N ASN A 155 9.32 -9.04 5.85
CA ASN A 155 10.54 -8.88 6.62
C ASN A 155 10.47 -7.67 7.57
N VAL A 156 10.01 -6.52 7.05
CA VAL A 156 9.82 -5.31 7.86
C VAL A 156 8.78 -5.54 8.96
N ALA A 157 7.66 -6.22 8.65
CA ALA A 157 6.63 -6.49 9.63
C ALA A 157 7.11 -7.43 10.74
N ALA A 158 7.91 -8.45 10.41
CA ALA A 158 8.49 -9.35 11.40
C ALA A 158 9.47 -8.60 12.32
N ASP A 159 10.39 -7.82 11.74
CA ASP A 159 11.35 -7.00 12.50
C ASP A 159 10.62 -6.01 13.42
N LYS A 160 9.61 -5.29 12.93
CA LYS A 160 8.81 -4.37 13.76
C LYS A 160 8.01 -5.09 14.84
N ALA A 161 7.43 -6.25 14.54
CA ALA A 161 6.72 -7.03 15.56
C ALA A 161 7.66 -7.40 16.72
N ASP A 162 8.88 -7.87 16.43
CA ASP A 162 9.84 -8.26 17.46
C ASP A 162 10.35 -7.06 18.28
N GLN A 163 10.66 -5.94 17.61
CA GLN A 163 11.11 -4.70 18.26
C GLN A 163 10.05 -4.13 19.20
N LEU A 164 8.79 -4.11 18.75
CA LEU A 164 7.67 -3.58 19.53
C LEU A 164 7.31 -4.51 20.68
N ARG A 165 7.40 -5.83 20.48
CA ARG A 165 7.12 -6.84 21.50
C ARG A 165 8.13 -6.87 22.65
N SER A 166 9.37 -6.43 22.40
CA SER A 166 10.40 -6.38 23.44
C SER A 166 9.95 -5.55 24.65
N ARG A 167 10.36 -5.92 25.86
CA ARG A 167 10.13 -5.13 27.08
C ARG A 167 11.10 -3.95 27.22
N ASP A 168 12.17 -3.96 26.43
CA ASP A 168 13.16 -2.89 26.44
C ASP A 168 12.63 -1.70 25.63
N CYS A 169 12.63 -0.54 26.28
CA CYS A 169 12.09 0.70 25.72
C CYS A 169 13.16 1.69 25.29
N ASP A 170 14.42 1.44 25.65
CA ASP A 170 15.51 2.37 25.39
C ASP A 170 16.35 2.04 24.16
N THR A 171 16.33 0.77 23.72
CA THR A 171 17.17 0.28 22.62
C THR A 171 16.74 0.84 21.26
N PHE A 172 15.43 0.95 21.02
CA PHE A 172 14.87 1.43 19.74
C PHE A 172 14.50 2.90 19.80
N ALA A 173 15.16 3.73 18.99
CA ALA A 173 15.01 5.19 19.03
C ALA A 173 13.56 5.65 18.89
N THR A 174 12.83 5.18 17.87
CA THR A 174 11.42 5.55 17.63
C THR A 174 10.49 5.10 18.77
N LYS A 175 10.74 3.90 19.32
CA LYS A 175 9.96 3.38 20.46
C LYS A 175 10.21 4.20 21.73
N ARG A 176 11.47 4.58 21.97
CA ARG A 176 11.90 5.43 23.09
C ARG A 176 11.34 6.84 23.00
N GLU A 177 11.31 7.41 21.81
CA GLU A 177 10.72 8.73 21.56
C GLU A 177 9.22 8.71 21.86
N LEU A 178 8.51 7.70 21.37
CA LEU A 178 7.08 7.55 21.61
C LEU A 178 6.75 7.31 23.10
N GLU A 179 7.59 6.55 23.82
CA GLU A 179 7.50 6.42 25.28
C GLU A 179 7.65 7.78 25.99
N ARG A 180 8.66 8.58 25.61
CA ARG A 180 8.87 9.91 26.20
C ARG A 180 7.70 10.84 25.91
N SER A 181 7.15 10.76 24.70
CA SER A 181 5.98 11.53 24.27
C SER A 181 4.74 11.15 25.07
N TRP A 182 4.52 9.85 25.30
CA TRP A 182 3.46 9.35 26.18
C TRP A 182 3.66 9.79 27.63
N GLN A 183 4.88 9.71 28.17
CA GLN A 183 5.18 10.18 29.53
C GLN A 183 4.94 11.69 29.68
N ALA A 184 5.23 12.49 28.65
CA ALA A 184 4.92 13.91 28.66
C ALA A 184 3.40 14.17 28.73
N ALA A 185 2.62 13.45 27.93
CA ALA A 185 1.16 13.48 27.97
C ALA A 185 0.62 13.08 29.36
N HIS A 186 1.13 11.99 29.92
CA HIS A 186 0.73 11.49 31.23
C HIS A 186 1.05 12.47 32.37
N ARG A 187 2.24 13.11 32.35
CA ARG A 187 2.59 14.13 33.34
C ARG A 187 1.68 15.36 33.26
N LEU A 188 1.36 15.82 32.05
CA LEU A 188 0.41 16.92 31.85
C LEU A 188 -0.97 16.55 32.40
N TYR A 189 -1.46 15.36 32.07
CA TYR A 189 -2.73 14.84 32.54
C TYR A 189 -2.81 14.81 34.07
N MET A 190 -1.81 14.21 34.73
CA MET A 190 -1.81 14.09 36.19
C MET A 190 -1.77 15.45 36.88
N GLY A 191 -0.95 16.41 36.39
CA GLY A 191 -0.92 17.76 36.95
C GLY A 191 -2.25 18.50 36.80
N CYS A 192 -2.91 18.33 35.65
CA CYS A 192 -4.24 18.87 35.38
C CYS A 192 -5.32 18.26 36.30
N LEU A 193 -5.27 16.95 36.54
CA LEU A 193 -6.19 16.29 37.48
C LEU A 193 -5.98 16.76 38.92
N GLU A 194 -4.74 16.89 39.39
CA GLU A 194 -4.42 17.39 40.73
C GLU A 194 -4.98 18.80 40.95
N ALA A 195 -4.80 19.69 39.96
CA ALA A 195 -5.37 21.03 39.99
C ALA A 195 -6.91 21.02 40.01
N THR A 196 -7.52 20.10 39.25
CA THR A 196 -8.99 19.96 39.17
C THR A 196 -9.59 19.42 40.46
N VAL A 197 -8.96 18.42 41.07
CA VAL A 197 -9.32 17.85 42.38
C VAL A 197 -9.31 18.93 43.45
N ALA A 198 -8.25 19.74 43.50
CA ALA A 198 -8.13 20.84 44.47
C ALA A 198 -9.20 21.91 44.25
N LYS A 199 -9.57 22.21 43.00
CA LYS A 199 -10.54 23.25 42.64
C LYS A 199 -12.00 22.83 42.88
N HIS A 200 -12.35 21.59 42.55
CA HIS A 200 -13.74 21.11 42.59
C HIS A 200 -14.07 20.25 43.82
N ASN A 201 -13.07 19.98 44.68
CA ASN A 201 -13.22 19.15 45.88
C ASN A 201 -13.81 17.75 45.59
N ILE A 202 -13.41 17.16 44.45
CA ILE A 202 -13.76 15.80 44.05
C ILE A 202 -12.63 14.83 44.36
N THR A 203 -12.91 13.53 44.47
CA THR A 203 -11.85 12.54 44.67
C THR A 203 -11.03 12.33 43.39
N MET A 204 -9.76 11.93 43.53
CA MET A 204 -8.89 11.63 42.39
C MET A 204 -9.45 10.49 41.52
N GLU A 205 -10.10 9.52 42.13
CA GLU A 205 -10.76 8.42 41.42
C GLU A 205 -11.91 8.92 40.53
N SER A 206 -12.76 9.81 41.05
CA SER A 206 -13.81 10.46 40.25
C SER A 206 -13.24 11.36 39.16
N ALA A 207 -12.11 12.04 39.41
CA ALA A 207 -11.48 12.86 38.38
C ALA A 207 -10.99 12.01 37.19
N LEU A 208 -10.39 10.85 37.46
CA LEU A 208 -9.90 9.92 36.42
C LEU A 208 -11.02 9.36 35.53
N THR A 209 -12.23 9.21 36.06
CA THR A 209 -13.40 8.74 35.30
C THR A 209 -14.16 9.85 34.57
N LEU A 210 -13.94 11.11 34.91
CA LEU A 210 -14.69 12.25 34.35
C LEU A 210 -13.89 13.10 33.35
N PHE A 211 -12.57 13.20 33.51
CA PHE A 211 -11.73 14.13 32.75
C PHE A 211 -10.78 13.42 31.82
N ARG A 212 -10.49 14.01 30.65
CA ARG A 212 -9.51 13.53 29.69
C ARG A 212 -8.42 14.54 29.44
N LEU A 213 -7.32 14.10 28.83
CA LEU A 213 -6.18 14.97 28.54
C LEU A 213 -6.59 16.20 27.70
N GLN A 214 -7.57 16.04 26.81
CA GLN A 214 -8.11 17.13 25.98
C GLN A 214 -8.87 18.20 26.78
N ASP A 215 -9.33 17.90 27.99
CA ASP A 215 -10.04 18.85 28.86
C ASP A 215 -9.09 19.78 29.61
N CYS A 216 -7.79 19.49 29.58
CA CYS A 216 -6.76 20.29 30.25
C CYS A 216 -6.47 21.58 29.48
N GLN A 217 -6.35 22.70 30.20
CA GLN A 217 -6.14 24.02 29.60
C GLN A 217 -4.80 24.11 28.85
N GLU A 218 -3.78 23.39 29.31
CA GLU A 218 -2.43 23.36 28.77
C GLU A 218 -2.29 22.49 27.51
N PHE A 219 -3.31 21.69 27.20
CA PHE A 219 -3.27 20.70 26.12
C PHE A 219 -2.92 21.31 24.75
N PRO A 220 -3.53 22.41 24.28
CA PRO A 220 -3.24 22.94 22.95
C PRO A 220 -1.76 23.31 22.75
N MET A 221 -1.13 23.93 23.75
CA MET A 221 0.28 24.32 23.67
C MET A 221 1.23 23.13 23.68
N ALA A 222 0.90 22.08 24.44
CA ALA A 222 1.71 20.87 24.50
C ALA A 222 1.51 19.99 23.26
N TYR A 223 0.28 19.93 22.75
CA TYR A 223 -0.08 19.19 21.54
C TYR A 223 0.69 19.68 20.33
N GLU A 224 0.89 20.99 20.14
CA GLU A 224 1.69 21.51 19.02
C GLU A 224 3.10 20.94 18.95
N ARG A 225 3.71 20.60 20.10
CA ARG A 225 5.08 20.04 20.17
C ARG A 225 5.13 18.53 19.94
N HIS A 226 4.01 17.84 20.17
CA HIS A 226 3.92 16.38 20.15
C HIS A 226 2.83 15.85 19.22
N ALA A 227 2.31 16.69 18.30
CA ALA A 227 1.09 16.41 17.56
C ALA A 227 1.12 15.05 16.85
N LYS A 228 2.23 14.74 16.16
CA LYS A 228 2.40 13.49 15.43
C LYS A 228 2.28 12.25 16.33
N ASP A 229 2.94 12.28 17.48
CA ASP A 229 2.98 11.14 18.40
C ASP A 229 1.68 11.02 19.19
N TRP A 230 1.13 12.15 19.63
CA TRP A 230 -0.11 12.19 20.41
C TRP A 230 -1.33 11.81 19.56
N ASP A 231 -1.37 12.21 18.29
CA ASP A 231 -2.39 11.73 17.34
C ASP A 231 -2.32 10.21 17.20
N TYR A 232 -1.12 9.65 17.07
CA TYR A 232 -0.93 8.22 16.96
C TYR A 232 -1.30 7.49 18.25
N LEU A 233 -0.84 7.97 19.41
CA LEU A 233 -1.16 7.36 20.71
C LEU A 233 -2.66 7.43 21.01
N TRP A 234 -3.31 8.55 20.70
CA TRP A 234 -4.76 8.66 20.83
C TRP A 234 -5.46 7.64 19.93
N PHE A 235 -5.07 7.55 18.65
CA PHE A 235 -5.61 6.52 17.75
C PHE A 235 -5.46 5.10 18.32
N LEU A 236 -4.33 4.80 18.95
CA LEU A 236 -4.10 3.49 19.57
C LEU A 236 -5.03 3.22 20.76
N GLU A 237 -5.21 4.18 21.66
CA GLU A 237 -6.15 4.00 22.79
C GLU A 237 -7.60 3.88 22.31
N GLU A 238 -7.98 4.59 21.24
CA GLU A 238 -9.35 4.61 20.72
C GLU A 238 -9.72 3.34 19.94
N GLU A 239 -8.83 2.89 19.06
CA GLU A 239 -9.08 1.78 18.13
C GLU A 239 -8.63 0.42 18.68
N HIS A 240 -7.51 0.38 19.43
CA HIS A 240 -6.89 -0.88 19.89
C HIS A 240 -7.10 -1.15 21.38
N GLN A 241 -7.84 -0.30 22.10
CA GLN A 241 -8.18 -0.48 23.53
C GLN A 241 -6.95 -0.80 24.41
N CYS A 242 -5.82 -0.17 24.10
CA CYS A 242 -4.59 -0.26 24.85
C CYS A 242 -4.34 1.05 25.59
N ALA A 243 -3.44 1.05 26.57
CA ALA A 243 -2.98 2.31 27.18
C ALA A 243 -1.58 2.16 27.76
N GLY A 244 -0.90 3.30 27.86
CA GLY A 244 0.55 3.27 28.03
C GLY A 244 1.24 2.76 26.77
N TRP A 245 2.52 3.12 26.62
CA TRP A 245 3.27 2.67 25.46
C TRP A 245 4.07 1.41 25.79
N CYS A 246 5.04 1.52 26.69
CA CYS A 246 5.89 0.39 27.08
C CYS A 246 5.33 -0.51 28.17
N LYS A 247 4.57 0.07 29.10
CA LYS A 247 3.90 -0.64 30.19
C LYS A 247 2.44 -0.29 30.12
N GLU A 248 1.62 -1.24 30.52
CA GLU A 248 0.19 -1.01 30.70
C GLU A 248 0.00 0.07 31.77
N MET A 249 -0.76 1.10 31.42
CA MET A 249 -1.06 2.25 32.27
C MET A 249 -2.53 2.64 32.08
N ARG A 250 -3.05 3.59 32.86
CA ARG A 250 -4.41 4.09 32.65
C ARG A 250 -4.48 4.91 31.34
N PRO A 251 -5.60 4.81 30.60
CA PRO A 251 -5.78 5.59 29.38
C PRO A 251 -5.88 7.08 29.72
N VAL A 252 -5.28 7.92 28.88
CA VAL A 252 -5.29 9.38 29.06
C VAL A 252 -6.17 10.08 28.02
N TRP A 253 -6.41 9.45 26.86
CA TRP A 253 -7.23 10.01 25.79
C TRP A 253 -8.66 9.44 25.76
N THR A 254 -8.90 8.24 26.30
CA THR A 254 -10.21 7.55 26.17
C THR A 254 -10.80 7.06 27.49
N LEU A 255 -12.12 6.89 27.56
CA LEU A 255 -12.89 6.38 28.71
C LEU A 255 -13.02 4.86 28.75
N LYS A 256 -12.48 4.17 27.75
CA LYS A 256 -12.64 2.73 27.60
C LYS A 256 -11.72 2.01 28.58
N ASP A 257 -12.16 0.85 29.06
CA ASP A 257 -11.27 -0.07 29.74
C ASP A 257 -10.25 -0.62 28.75
N VAL A 258 -9.02 -0.82 29.23
CA VAL A 258 -7.86 -1.21 28.43
C VAL A 258 -7.20 -2.42 29.09
N SER A 259 -6.64 -3.32 28.27
CA SER A 259 -6.07 -4.60 28.76
C SER A 259 -4.57 -4.71 28.61
N ASP A 260 -3.98 -4.00 27.63
CA ASP A 260 -2.60 -4.21 27.22
C ASP A 260 -1.87 -2.89 27.00
N SER A 261 -0.54 -2.92 27.08
CA SER A 261 0.29 -1.82 26.62
C SER A 261 0.20 -1.66 25.09
N CYS A 262 0.19 -0.43 24.60
CA CYS A 262 0.03 -0.19 23.16
C CYS A 262 1.15 -0.74 22.30
N SER A 263 2.40 -0.82 22.79
CA SER A 263 3.49 -1.46 22.03
C SER A 263 3.22 -2.94 21.74
N ILE A 264 2.67 -3.68 22.70
CA ILE A 264 2.29 -5.09 22.54
C ILE A 264 1.10 -5.22 21.58
N ALA A 265 0.06 -4.40 21.72
CA ALA A 265 -1.09 -4.42 20.81
C ALA A 265 -0.66 -4.19 19.34
N VAL A 266 0.18 -3.18 19.10
CA VAL A 266 0.71 -2.88 17.75
C VAL A 266 1.60 -4.02 17.25
N SER A 267 2.43 -4.64 18.10
CA SER A 267 3.25 -5.79 17.70
C SER A 267 2.39 -6.96 17.20
N GLN A 268 1.25 -7.22 17.84
CA GLN A 268 0.31 -8.26 17.42
C GLN A 268 -0.36 -7.91 16.09
N LEU A 269 -0.69 -6.64 15.86
CA LEU A 269 -1.23 -6.17 14.59
C LEU A 269 -0.24 -6.40 13.43
N PHE A 270 1.03 -6.08 13.62
CA PHE A 270 2.07 -6.38 12.62
C PHE A 270 2.18 -7.87 12.32
N TYR A 271 2.15 -8.71 13.37
CA TYR A 271 2.27 -10.15 13.21
C TYR A 271 1.03 -10.80 12.57
N THR A 272 -0.18 -10.34 12.91
CA THR A 272 -1.42 -11.03 12.52
C THR A 272 -2.04 -10.45 11.25
N LYS A 273 -2.08 -9.12 11.11
CA LYS A 273 -2.73 -8.44 9.98
C LYS A 273 -1.73 -8.20 8.85
N VAL A 274 -0.66 -7.47 9.14
CA VAL A 274 0.31 -7.00 8.13
C VAL A 274 1.03 -8.17 7.48
N HIS A 275 1.62 -9.05 8.30
CA HIS A 275 2.35 -10.22 7.83
C HIS A 275 1.45 -11.16 7.01
N ARG A 276 0.19 -11.37 7.43
CA ARG A 276 -0.75 -12.23 6.69
C ARG A 276 -1.12 -11.65 5.33
N MET A 277 -1.44 -10.35 5.26
CA MET A 277 -1.78 -9.69 3.99
C MET A 277 -0.59 -9.67 3.01
N ALA A 278 0.61 -9.40 3.52
CA ALA A 278 1.85 -9.44 2.73
C ALA A 278 2.14 -10.85 2.21
N LYS A 279 1.93 -11.88 3.05
CA LYS A 279 2.06 -13.30 2.67
C LYS A 279 1.04 -13.71 1.60
N GLN A 280 -0.22 -13.28 1.71
CA GLN A 280 -1.25 -13.54 0.69
C GLN A 280 -0.84 -12.95 -0.66
N THR A 281 -0.36 -11.70 -0.69
CA THR A 281 0.12 -11.02 -1.90
C THR A 281 1.33 -11.72 -2.52
N THR A 282 2.27 -12.16 -1.69
CA THR A 282 3.47 -12.91 -2.10
C THR A 282 3.09 -14.24 -2.74
N ILE A 283 2.26 -15.04 -2.07
CA ILE A 283 1.80 -16.34 -2.57
C ILE A 283 1.04 -16.19 -3.89
N PHE A 284 0.13 -15.21 -3.97
CA PHE A 284 -0.60 -14.93 -5.20
C PHE A 284 0.35 -14.62 -6.37
N SER A 285 1.35 -13.76 -6.12
CA SER A 285 2.34 -13.38 -7.13
C SER A 285 3.17 -14.58 -7.62
N ILE A 286 3.54 -15.50 -6.73
CA ILE A 286 4.20 -16.76 -7.09
C ILE A 286 3.30 -17.59 -8.01
N PHE A 287 2.02 -17.78 -7.66
CA PHE A 287 1.09 -18.54 -8.49
C PHE A 287 0.93 -17.93 -9.89
N VAL A 288 0.84 -16.60 -9.98
CA VAL A 288 0.73 -15.92 -11.29
C VAL A 288 2.00 -16.08 -12.12
N LEU A 289 3.19 -15.96 -11.51
CA LEU A 289 4.46 -16.16 -12.22
C LEU A 289 4.63 -17.59 -12.71
N VAL A 290 4.34 -18.59 -11.86
CA VAL A 290 4.41 -20.01 -12.22
C VAL A 290 3.38 -20.32 -13.30
N GLY A 291 2.12 -19.90 -13.11
CA GLY A 291 1.04 -20.11 -14.07
C GLY A 291 1.34 -19.48 -15.42
N THR A 292 1.83 -18.24 -15.45
CA THR A 292 2.25 -17.56 -16.67
C THR A 292 3.41 -18.30 -17.35
N SER A 293 4.40 -18.76 -16.59
CA SER A 293 5.54 -19.50 -17.14
C SER A 293 5.10 -20.82 -17.78
N LEU A 294 4.26 -21.59 -17.09
CA LEU A 294 3.70 -22.85 -17.60
C LEU A 294 2.82 -22.63 -18.83
N ALA A 295 1.96 -21.60 -18.82
CA ALA A 295 1.13 -21.25 -19.98
C ALA A 295 1.99 -20.90 -21.21
N ASN A 296 3.09 -20.17 -21.03
CA ASN A 296 3.99 -19.84 -22.14
C ASN A 296 4.70 -21.07 -22.72
N LEU A 297 5.14 -21.99 -21.86
CA LEU A 297 5.77 -23.23 -22.29
C LEU A 297 4.78 -24.17 -22.99
N GLY A 298 3.56 -24.29 -22.46
CA GLY A 298 2.53 -25.20 -22.97
C GLY A 298 1.85 -24.71 -24.25
N LEU A 299 1.50 -23.41 -24.34
CA LEU A 299 0.80 -22.85 -25.50
C LEU A 299 1.73 -22.59 -26.68
N GLY A 300 3.03 -22.42 -26.44
CA GLY A 300 3.99 -22.03 -27.47
C GLY A 300 4.06 -22.99 -28.68
N PRO A 301 4.14 -24.31 -28.52
CA PRO A 301 4.10 -25.25 -29.64
C PRO A 301 2.79 -25.18 -30.43
N GLY A 302 1.64 -25.12 -29.74
CA GLY A 302 0.31 -25.10 -30.37
C GLY A 302 0.07 -23.83 -31.19
N ILE A 303 0.46 -22.67 -30.67
CA ILE A 303 0.30 -21.40 -31.38
C ILE A 303 1.22 -21.35 -32.61
N ARG A 304 2.47 -21.85 -32.50
CA ARG A 304 3.38 -21.95 -33.65
C ARG A 304 2.86 -22.89 -34.73
N ALA A 305 2.21 -23.98 -34.36
CA ALA A 305 1.58 -24.90 -35.32
C ALA A 305 0.44 -24.24 -36.11
N MET A 306 -0.20 -23.19 -35.57
CA MET A 306 -1.22 -22.40 -36.26
C MET A 306 -0.65 -21.30 -37.18
N GLY A 307 0.67 -21.23 -37.35
CA GLY A 307 1.32 -20.22 -38.19
C GLY A 307 1.35 -18.82 -37.58
N ILE A 308 1.06 -18.68 -36.28
CA ILE A 308 1.22 -17.43 -35.54
C ILE A 308 2.65 -17.39 -34.99
N GLU A 309 3.38 -16.31 -35.27
CA GLU A 309 4.70 -16.08 -34.69
C GLU A 309 4.57 -15.88 -33.18
N TRP A 310 4.86 -16.94 -32.43
CA TRP A 310 4.86 -16.98 -30.97
C TRP A 310 6.23 -17.29 -30.40
#